data_AF-A0A9J6B816-F1
#
_entry.id   AF-A0A9J6B816-F1
#
_cell.length_a   1.000
_cell.length_b   1.000
_cell.length_c   1.000
_cell.angle_alpha   90.00
_cell.angle_beta   90.00
_cell.angle_gamma   90.00
#
_symmetry.space_group_name_H-M   'P 1'
#
loop_
_entity.id
_entity.type
_entity.pdbx_description
1 polymer ?
#
loop_
_entity_poly.entity_id
_entity_poly.type
_entity_poly.pdbx_seq_one_letter_code
_entity_poly.pdbx_strand_id
1 'polypeptide(L)'
;MNDNDFSQMGYCRPRPWDDDDLTTFHGKSHINDNKNSGENEYMINLLIKKASNVISVLEGTFPYFSRGIYRVIMSDESGREFSTRRIVGRPEPTWNEFIQISFSSYPIGQKLKLKVVHENCYSDPGTSTSEVVVGRAIIPVYEKLEKYFGKVGVVELVKLIGIEKRVEALLSFEIFLTTMKIEKKGYCNTSNSGKA
;
A
#
# COMPACT_ATOMS: atom_id res chain seq x y z
N MET A 1 35.02 -9.61 -43.80
CA MET A 1 35.89 -9.98 -42.66
C MET A 1 36.35 -8.67 -42.04
N ASN A 2 35.78 -8.12 -40.96
CA ASN A 2 34.86 -8.64 -39.94
C ASN A 2 33.89 -7.54 -39.50
N ASP A 3 32.68 -7.98 -39.12
CA ASP A 3 31.60 -7.21 -38.51
C ASP A 3 31.71 -7.13 -36.98
N ASN A 4 30.86 -6.25 -36.41
CA ASN A 4 30.34 -6.14 -35.04
C ASN A 4 30.99 -5.06 -34.15
N ASP A 5 30.33 -3.91 -33.95
CA ASP A 5 29.14 -3.63 -33.13
C ASP A 5 29.40 -3.69 -31.62
N PHE A 6 29.62 -2.50 -31.03
CA PHE A 6 29.56 -2.28 -29.59
C PHE A 6 28.13 -1.86 -29.23
N SER A 7 27.36 -2.83 -28.74
CA SER A 7 25.99 -2.64 -28.26
C SER A 7 25.95 -1.91 -26.91
N GLN A 8 24.94 -1.05 -26.78
CA GLN A 8 24.57 -0.31 -25.57
C GLN A 8 24.32 -1.25 -24.39
N MET A 9 24.96 -0.98 -23.24
CA MET A 9 24.63 -1.62 -21.96
C MET A 9 23.24 -1.16 -21.50
N GLY A 10 22.28 -2.09 -21.55
CA GLY A 10 20.92 -1.88 -21.08
C GLY A 10 20.85 -1.80 -19.55
N TYR A 11 20.13 -0.81 -19.06
CA TYR A 11 19.70 -0.72 -17.66
C TYR A 11 18.78 -1.89 -17.32
N CYS A 12 19.19 -2.75 -16.39
CA CYS A 12 18.32 -3.77 -15.82
C CYS A 12 17.27 -3.11 -14.92
N ARG A 13 16.01 -3.09 -15.37
CA ARG A 13 14.86 -2.83 -14.48
C ARG A 13 14.75 -3.97 -13.45
N PRO A 14 14.39 -3.70 -12.18
CA PRO A 14 14.03 -4.75 -11.24
C PRO A 14 12.85 -5.57 -11.77
N ARG A 15 12.95 -6.90 -11.68
CA ARG A 15 11.95 -7.85 -12.18
C ARG A 15 10.61 -7.68 -11.42
N PRO A 16 9.48 -7.56 -12.14
CA PRO A 16 8.16 -7.85 -11.60
C PRO A 16 8.14 -9.30 -11.12
N TRP A 17 7.59 -9.51 -9.93
CA TRP A 17 7.52 -10.80 -9.26
C TRP A 17 6.55 -11.71 -10.00
N ASP A 18 7.05 -12.86 -10.45
CA ASP A 18 6.40 -14.11 -10.84
C ASP A 18 4.86 -14.08 -10.98
N ASP A 19 4.41 -13.89 -12.23
CA ASP A 19 3.10 -14.32 -12.71
C ASP A 19 3.23 -15.77 -13.19
N ASP A 20 2.75 -16.74 -12.41
CA ASP A 20 2.44 -18.08 -12.90
C ASP A 20 1.13 -18.60 -12.29
N ASP A 21 0.29 -19.12 -13.18
CA ASP A 21 -1.03 -19.74 -13.01
C ASP A 21 -2.21 -18.86 -12.57
N LEU A 22 -3.04 -18.46 -13.55
CA LEU A 22 -4.30 -19.19 -13.79
C LEU A 22 -4.96 -18.79 -15.13
N THR A 23 -5.24 -19.84 -15.90
CA THR A 23 -5.81 -19.94 -17.23
C THR A 23 -7.14 -19.19 -17.49
N THR A 24 -7.18 -18.53 -18.65
CA THR A 24 -8.26 -18.52 -19.67
C THR A 24 -9.71 -18.72 -19.21
N PHE A 25 -10.49 -17.62 -19.17
CA PHE A 25 -11.94 -17.68 -19.39
C PHE A 25 -12.33 -16.77 -20.56
N HIS A 26 -12.54 -17.39 -21.71
CA HIS A 26 -13.19 -16.77 -22.86
C HIS A 26 -14.71 -16.84 -22.64
N GLY A 27 -15.28 -15.76 -22.12
CA GLY A 27 -16.73 -15.57 -22.01
C GLY A 27 -17.14 -14.30 -22.74
N LYS A 28 -17.57 -14.41 -23.99
CA LYS A 28 -18.27 -13.32 -24.69
C LYS A 28 -19.66 -13.17 -24.06
N SER A 29 -19.96 -11.99 -23.54
CA SER A 29 -21.33 -11.58 -23.21
C SER A 29 -21.51 -10.11 -23.58
N HIS A 30 -22.05 -9.88 -24.78
CA HIS A 30 -22.68 -8.61 -25.13
C HIS A 30 -23.99 -8.50 -24.36
N ILE A 31 -24.04 -7.62 -23.35
CA ILE A 31 -25.30 -7.09 -22.82
C ILE A 31 -25.14 -5.58 -22.68
N ASN A 32 -25.90 -4.87 -23.52
CA ASN A 32 -25.99 -3.42 -23.58
C ASN A 32 -27.02 -2.98 -22.53
N ASP A 33 -26.61 -2.86 -21.26
CA ASP A 33 -27.45 -2.32 -20.20
C ASP A 33 -27.10 -0.84 -19.99
N ASN A 34 -27.88 0.02 -20.64
CA ASN A 34 -27.92 1.45 -20.35
C ASN A 34 -28.56 1.66 -18.96
N LYS A 35 -27.77 1.45 -17.90
CA LYS A 35 -28.12 1.86 -16.54
C LYS A 35 -27.33 3.11 -16.21
N ASN A 36 -28.07 4.16 -15.91
CA ASN A 36 -27.60 5.37 -15.25
C ASN A 36 -27.12 4.98 -13.84
N SER A 37 -26.00 4.26 -13.74
CA SER A 37 -25.40 3.84 -12.48
C SER A 37 -24.60 5.04 -11.98
N GLY A 38 -25.09 5.70 -10.93
CA GLY A 38 -24.23 6.55 -10.13
C GLY A 38 -22.96 5.76 -9.80
N GLU A 39 -21.81 6.28 -10.21
CA GLU A 39 -20.53 5.67 -9.91
C GLU A 39 -20.37 5.70 -8.38
N ASN A 40 -20.41 4.54 -7.75
CA ASN A 40 -20.11 4.44 -6.33
C ASN A 40 -18.58 4.50 -6.19
N GLU A 41 -18.10 5.35 -5.29
CA GLU A 41 -16.71 5.33 -4.87
C GLU A 41 -16.62 4.60 -3.52
N TYR A 42 -15.62 3.75 -3.40
CA TYR A 42 -15.38 2.97 -2.20
C TYR A 42 -14.11 3.50 -1.53
N MET A 43 -14.21 3.84 -0.25
CA MET A 43 -13.09 4.37 0.52
C MET A 43 -12.75 3.42 1.66
N ILE A 44 -11.52 2.93 1.66
CA ILE A 44 -10.95 2.25 2.83
C ILE A 44 -10.29 3.31 3.71
N ASN A 45 -10.62 3.28 4.99
CA ASN A 45 -9.91 4.04 6.00
C ASN A 45 -9.14 3.04 6.88
N LEU A 46 -7.83 3.21 6.92
CA LEU A 46 -6.93 2.40 7.73
C LEU A 46 -6.30 3.27 8.81
N LEU A 47 -6.71 3.06 10.06
CA LEU A 47 -6.08 3.69 11.22
C LEU A 47 -4.83 2.89 11.60
N ILE A 48 -3.65 3.45 11.36
CA ILE A 48 -2.39 2.90 11.85
C ILE A 48 -2.19 3.40 13.28
N LYS A 49 -2.26 2.49 14.27
CA LYS A 49 -2.16 2.85 15.68
C LYS A 49 -0.73 2.90 16.16
N LYS A 50 -0.08 1.73 16.27
CA LYS A 50 1.27 1.60 16.81
C LYS A 50 1.95 0.33 16.30
N ALA A 51 3.27 0.32 16.36
CA ALA A 51 4.06 -0.90 16.27
C ALA A 51 4.69 -1.20 17.64
N SER A 52 4.82 -2.49 17.96
CA SER A 52 5.44 -2.97 19.20
C SER A 52 6.49 -4.03 18.88
N ASN A 53 7.43 -4.20 19.80
CA ASN A 53 8.55 -5.13 19.67
C ASN A 53 9.33 -4.91 18.37
N VAL A 54 9.48 -3.67 17.90
CA VAL A 54 10.37 -3.39 16.76
C VAL A 54 11.78 -3.69 17.24
N ILE A 55 12.25 -4.92 17.00
CA ILE A 55 13.62 -5.31 17.36
C ILE A 55 14.52 -4.31 16.63
N SER A 56 15.39 -3.65 17.39
CA SER A 56 16.25 -2.65 16.80
C SER A 56 17.03 -3.38 15.71
N VAL A 57 16.82 -2.97 14.47
CA VAL A 57 17.66 -3.31 13.31
C VAL A 57 19.16 -3.04 13.60
N LEU A 58 19.43 -2.36 14.71
CA LEU A 58 20.69 -1.90 15.26
C LEU A 58 21.39 -2.91 16.20
N GLU A 59 20.96 -4.18 16.29
CA GLU A 59 21.82 -5.25 16.86
C GLU A 59 23.09 -5.37 15.98
N GLY A 60 24.07 -4.49 16.21
CA GLY A 60 25.32 -4.44 15.46
C GLY A 60 25.90 -3.04 15.22
N THR A 61 25.14 -1.97 15.47
CA THR A 61 25.61 -0.59 15.23
C THR A 61 25.71 0.19 16.53
N PHE A 62 26.95 0.44 16.95
CA PHE A 62 27.28 1.37 18.02
C PHE A 62 27.33 2.80 17.45
N PRO A 63 26.78 3.83 18.15
CA PRO A 63 26.07 3.74 19.42
C PRO A 63 24.64 3.21 19.24
N TYR A 64 24.14 2.49 20.24
CA TYR A 64 22.75 2.03 20.30
C TYR A 64 21.81 3.23 20.14
N PHE A 65 21.25 3.43 18.94
CA PHE A 65 20.27 4.49 18.74
C PHE A 65 18.98 4.08 19.45
N SER A 66 18.83 4.57 20.68
CA SER A 66 17.59 4.48 21.47
C SER A 66 16.40 5.20 20.81
N ARG A 67 16.67 5.96 19.74
CA ARG A 67 15.69 6.72 18.96
C ARG A 67 15.90 6.51 17.48
N GLY A 68 14.82 6.20 16.78
CA GLY A 68 14.77 6.05 15.33
C GLY A 68 13.69 6.92 14.71
N ILE A 69 13.71 7.05 13.39
CA ILE A 69 12.63 7.67 12.61
C ILE A 69 11.84 6.56 11.95
N TYR A 70 10.57 6.42 12.29
CA TYR A 70 9.72 5.34 11.81
C TYR A 70 8.60 5.86 10.92
N ARG A 71 8.30 5.10 9.88
CA ARG A 71 7.18 5.35 8.98
C ARG A 71 6.56 4.02 8.53
N VAL A 72 5.25 4.02 8.36
CA VAL A 72 4.54 2.92 7.71
C VAL A 72 4.27 3.32 6.28
N ILE A 73 4.63 2.46 5.33
CA ILE A 73 4.32 2.61 3.92
C ILE A 73 3.41 1.45 3.53
N MET A 74 2.32 1.77 2.86
CA MET A 74 1.34 0.83 2.35
C MET A 74 1.24 0.97 0.84
N SER A 75 1.01 -0.14 0.17
CA SER A 75 0.72 -0.18 -1.26
C SER A 75 -0.51 -1.05 -1.52
N ASP A 76 -1.35 -0.61 -2.45
CA ASP A 76 -2.44 -1.44 -2.97
C ASP A 76 -1.96 -2.34 -4.12
N GLU A 77 -2.85 -3.15 -4.69
CA GLU A 77 -2.51 -4.06 -5.78
C GLU A 77 -2.19 -3.34 -7.10
N SER A 78 -2.64 -2.09 -7.24
CA SER A 78 -2.28 -1.23 -8.38
C SER A 78 -0.89 -0.59 -8.24
N GLY A 79 -0.23 -0.76 -7.08
CA GLY A 79 1.07 -0.18 -6.79
C GLY A 79 1.03 1.26 -6.30
N ARG A 80 -0.14 1.83 -6.00
CA ARG A 80 -0.24 3.17 -5.38
C ARG A 80 0.29 3.10 -3.97
N GLU A 81 1.23 3.98 -3.62
CA GLU A 81 1.81 4.04 -2.28
C GLU A 81 1.16 5.14 -1.43
N PHE A 82 1.00 4.82 -0.15
CA PHE A 82 0.51 5.71 0.89
C PHE A 82 1.42 5.57 2.11
N SER A 83 1.59 6.63 2.90
CA SER A 83 2.43 6.53 4.10
C SER A 83 1.92 7.37 5.24
N THR A 84 2.17 6.92 6.46
CA THR A 84 2.02 7.75 7.64
C THR A 84 3.07 8.87 7.66
N ARG A 85 2.88 9.85 8.55
CA ARG A 85 3.97 10.75 8.94
C ARG A 85 5.13 9.98 9.55
N ARG A 86 6.30 10.62 9.51
CA ARG A 86 7.50 10.18 10.21
C ARG A 86 7.36 10.43 11.70
N ILE A 87 7.74 9.44 12.51
CA ILE A 87 7.74 9.56 13.97
C ILE A 87 9.12 9.28 14.52
N VAL A 88 9.61 10.22 15.33
CA VAL A 88 10.88 10.10 16.03
C VAL A 88 10.63 9.55 17.42
N GLY A 89 11.31 8.47 17.81
CA GLY A 89 11.16 7.94 19.14
C GLY A 89 11.75 6.56 19.35
N ARG A 90 11.33 5.93 20.45
CA ARG A 90 11.70 4.56 20.82
C ARG A 90 11.19 3.54 19.78
N PRO A 91 11.70 2.29 19.79
CA PRO A 91 11.23 1.17 18.95
C PRO A 91 9.79 0.68 19.25
N GLU A 92 8.91 1.60 19.66
CA GLU A 92 7.48 1.39 19.85
C GLU A 92 6.71 2.61 19.30
N PRO A 93 6.85 2.92 18.00
CA PRO A 93 6.24 4.12 17.42
C PRO A 93 4.71 4.03 17.47
N THR A 94 4.07 5.15 17.80
CA THR A 94 2.62 5.32 17.83
C THR A 94 2.22 6.43 16.87
N TRP A 95 1.48 6.09 15.82
CA TRP A 95 1.04 7.04 14.79
C TRP A 95 -0.33 7.64 15.07
N ASN A 96 -1.30 6.78 15.37
CA ASN A 96 -2.73 7.12 15.43
C ASN A 96 -3.17 7.95 14.22
N GLU A 97 -2.83 7.45 13.02
CA GLU A 97 -3.00 8.17 11.77
C GLU A 97 -3.88 7.38 10.79
N PHE A 98 -4.82 8.07 10.15
CA PHE A 98 -5.66 7.50 9.11
C PHE A 98 -4.97 7.59 7.75
N ILE A 99 -4.95 6.48 7.04
CA ILE A 99 -4.67 6.43 5.61
C ILE A 99 -5.98 6.14 4.88
N GLN A 100 -6.36 7.03 3.96
CA GLN A 100 -7.55 6.89 3.13
C GLN A 100 -7.17 6.42 1.73
N ILE A 101 -7.85 5.39 1.24
CA ILE A 101 -7.63 4.84 -0.10
C ILE A 101 -8.96 4.78 -0.84
N SER A 102 -9.04 5.49 -1.95
CA SER A 102 -10.19 5.46 -2.86
C SER A 102 -10.06 4.36 -3.91
N PHE A 103 -11.17 3.68 -4.16
CA PHE A 103 -11.34 2.67 -5.19
C PHE A 103 -12.61 2.98 -6.01
N SER A 104 -12.48 2.90 -7.33
CA SER A 104 -13.61 3.00 -8.27
C SER A 104 -14.44 1.72 -8.33
N SER A 105 -13.89 0.61 -7.83
CA SER A 105 -14.54 -0.70 -7.76
C SER A 105 -14.55 -1.21 -6.32
N TYR A 106 -15.42 -2.17 -6.03
CA TYR A 106 -15.59 -2.70 -4.68
C TYR A 106 -14.29 -3.41 -4.24
N PRO A 107 -13.59 -2.93 -3.18
CA PRO A 107 -12.20 -3.33 -2.93
C PRO A 107 -12.06 -4.61 -2.11
N ILE A 108 -13.13 -5.38 -1.95
CA ILE A 108 -13.08 -6.67 -1.25
C ILE A 108 -12.14 -7.62 -1.99
N GLY A 109 -11.32 -8.35 -1.23
CA GLY A 109 -10.32 -9.28 -1.77
C GLY A 109 -8.96 -8.63 -2.05
N GLN A 110 -8.88 -7.30 -2.11
CA GLN A 110 -7.61 -6.58 -2.23
C GLN A 110 -6.66 -6.93 -1.07
N LYS A 111 -5.38 -7.07 -1.39
CA LYS A 111 -4.30 -7.25 -0.43
C LYS A 111 -3.49 -5.96 -0.29
N LEU A 112 -3.66 -5.28 0.84
CA LEU A 112 -2.84 -4.12 1.17
C LEU A 112 -1.48 -4.60 1.67
N LYS A 113 -0.43 -4.30 0.92
CA LYS A 113 0.96 -4.63 1.27
C LYS A 113 1.51 -3.52 2.14
N LEU A 114 2.01 -3.87 3.31
CA LEU A 114 2.53 -2.93 4.30
C LEU A 114 4.00 -3.20 4.57
N LYS A 115 4.80 -2.13 4.70
CA LYS A 115 6.18 -2.17 5.19
C LYS A 115 6.36 -1.10 6.26
N VAL A 116 6.99 -1.47 7.37
CA VAL A 116 7.49 -0.50 8.35
C VAL A 116 8.95 -0.25 8.05
N VAL A 117 9.32 1.03 7.95
CA VAL A 117 10.69 1.46 7.67
C VAL A 117 11.26 2.25 8.84
N HIS A 118 12.55 2.08 9.04
CA HIS A 118 13.40 2.89 9.89
C HIS A 118 14.30 3.74 8.99
N GLU A 119 14.20 5.06 9.08
CA GLU A 119 14.97 6.00 8.26
C GLU A 119 16.22 6.51 9.00
N ASN A 120 17.19 7.05 8.25
CA ASN A 120 18.46 7.56 8.76
C ASN A 120 19.33 6.50 9.45
N CYS A 121 19.34 5.28 8.92
CA CYS A 121 20.31 4.26 9.29
C CYS A 121 21.69 4.58 8.68
N TYR A 122 22.58 5.21 9.47
CA TYR A 122 23.97 5.50 9.07
C TYR A 122 24.81 4.26 8.71
N SER A 123 24.27 3.04 8.90
CA SER A 123 24.93 1.78 8.57
C SER A 123 24.82 1.35 7.11
N ASP A 124 24.07 2.08 6.27
CA ASP A 124 24.01 1.83 4.83
C ASP A 124 24.55 3.05 4.04
N PRO A 125 25.87 3.12 3.78
CA PRO A 125 26.47 4.22 3.04
C PRO A 125 26.13 4.21 1.53
N GLY A 126 25.39 3.20 1.03
CA GLY A 126 25.14 3.00 -0.40
C GLY A 126 23.82 3.52 -0.94
N THR A 127 22.86 3.89 -0.08
CA THR A 127 21.54 4.38 -0.51
C THR A 127 21.29 5.79 0.00
N SER A 128 21.03 6.73 -0.91
CA SER A 128 20.88 8.17 -0.61
C SER A 128 19.69 8.53 0.28
N THR A 129 18.91 7.54 0.74
CA THR A 129 17.79 7.70 1.67
C THR A 129 17.94 6.91 2.99
N SER A 130 18.91 6.00 3.13
CA SER A 130 19.21 5.22 4.35
C SER A 130 17.98 4.63 5.06
N GLU A 131 17.05 4.09 4.27
CA GLU A 131 15.82 3.45 4.79
C GLU A 131 16.04 1.94 4.97
N VAL A 132 15.81 1.43 6.18
CA VAL A 132 15.85 -0.01 6.46
C VAL A 132 14.47 -0.54 6.77
N VAL A 133 14.06 -1.60 6.06
CA VAL A 133 12.80 -2.28 6.33
C VAL A 133 12.90 -3.05 7.65
N VAL A 134 12.04 -2.67 8.60
CA VAL A 134 11.85 -3.36 9.87
C VAL A 134 11.10 -4.68 9.64
N GLY A 135 10.00 -4.62 8.89
CA GLY A 135 9.22 -5.80 8.55
C GLY A 135 8.07 -5.47 7.62
N ARG A 136 7.47 -6.52 7.07
CA ARG A 136 6.40 -6.47 6.07
C ARG A 136 5.20 -7.27 6.51
N ALA A 137 4.01 -6.82 6.12
CA ALA A 137 2.75 -7.48 6.39
C ALA A 137 1.82 -7.37 5.19
N ILE A 138 0.80 -8.23 5.15
CA ILE A 138 -0.33 -8.12 4.21
C ILE A 138 -1.61 -8.00 5.02
N ILE A 139 -2.41 -6.97 4.73
CA ILE A 139 -3.73 -6.78 5.31
C ILE A 139 -4.77 -7.04 4.20
N PRO A 140 -5.47 -8.18 4.24
CA PRO A 140 -6.58 -8.44 3.32
C PRO A 140 -7.82 -7.63 3.68
N VAL A 141 -8.52 -7.14 2.66
CA VAL A 141 -9.79 -6.43 2.79
C VAL A 141 -10.94 -7.45 2.75
N TYR A 142 -11.54 -7.74 3.89
CA TYR A 142 -12.57 -8.78 4.03
C TYR A 142 -14.00 -8.24 3.83
N GLU A 143 -14.90 -9.10 3.32
CA GLU A 143 -16.35 -8.81 3.15
C GLU A 143 -17.06 -8.37 4.42
N LYS A 144 -16.64 -8.91 5.58
CA LYS A 144 -17.25 -8.64 6.88
C LYS A 144 -16.79 -7.33 7.53
N LEU A 145 -16.16 -6.42 6.78
CA LEU A 145 -16.04 -5.03 7.22
C LEU A 145 -17.43 -4.43 7.17
N GLU A 146 -18.20 -4.64 8.25
CA GLU A 146 -19.51 -4.01 8.39
C GLU A 146 -19.36 -2.52 8.12
N LYS A 147 -20.31 -1.98 7.35
CA LYS A 147 -20.26 -0.66 6.68
C LYS A 147 -19.98 0.53 7.62
N TYR A 148 -20.00 0.30 8.94
CA TYR A 148 -19.81 1.27 10.01
C TYR A 148 -18.97 0.76 11.20
N PHE A 149 -18.53 -0.52 11.21
CA PHE A 149 -17.75 -1.08 12.32
C PHE A 149 -16.35 -1.47 11.85
N GLY A 150 -15.34 -0.80 12.41
CA GLY A 150 -13.94 -1.08 12.14
C GLY A 150 -13.52 -2.42 12.72
N LYS A 151 -12.74 -3.19 11.96
CA LYS A 151 -12.07 -4.39 12.48
C LYS A 151 -10.74 -3.98 13.11
N VAL A 152 -10.62 -4.16 14.42
CA VAL A 152 -9.31 -4.04 15.11
C VAL A 152 -8.46 -5.24 14.71
N GLY A 153 -7.29 -4.97 14.17
CA GLY A 153 -6.33 -5.97 13.73
C GLY A 153 -4.97 -5.79 14.41
N VAL A 154 -4.28 -6.91 14.56
CA VAL A 154 -2.84 -6.96 14.83
C VAL A 154 -2.24 -7.85 13.76
N VAL A 155 -1.14 -7.42 13.14
CA VAL A 155 -0.43 -8.19 12.14
C VAL A 155 1.05 -8.31 12.49
N GLU A 156 1.60 -9.50 12.24
CA GLU A 156 3.03 -9.77 12.36
C GLU A 156 3.79 -9.11 11.21
N LEU A 157 4.84 -8.37 11.56
CA LEU A 157 5.76 -7.78 10.62
C LEU A 157 6.92 -8.73 10.42
N VAL A 158 6.98 -9.30 9.22
CA VAL A 158 7.98 -10.32 8.86
C VAL A 158 9.12 -9.69 8.07
N LYS A 159 10.35 -10.03 8.45
CA LYS A 159 11.57 -9.70 7.71
C LYS A 159 12.20 -10.98 7.17
N LEU A 160 12.71 -10.88 5.95
CA LEU A 160 13.54 -11.93 5.35
C LEU A 160 14.99 -11.66 5.73
N ILE A 161 15.63 -12.63 6.39
CA ILE A 161 17.06 -12.61 6.74
C ILE A 161 17.68 -13.81 6.02
N GLY A 162 18.32 -13.56 4.88
CA GLY A 162 18.74 -14.63 3.98
C GLY A 162 17.52 -15.38 3.42
N ILE A 163 17.40 -16.66 3.76
CA ILE A 163 16.28 -17.54 3.35
C ILE A 163 15.20 -17.63 4.46
N GLU A 164 15.53 -17.19 5.67
CA GLU A 164 14.67 -17.33 6.84
C GLU A 164 13.66 -16.19 6.96
N LYS A 165 12.45 -16.52 7.41
CA LYS A 165 11.40 -15.57 7.78
C LYS A 165 11.40 -15.38 9.29
N ARG A 166 11.65 -14.15 9.74
CA ARG A 166 11.59 -13.78 11.17
C ARG A 166 10.48 -12.77 11.40
N VAL A 167 9.68 -12.99 12.45
CA VAL A 167 8.73 -11.98 12.94
C VAL A 167 9.53 -10.99 13.78
N GLU A 168 9.59 -9.75 13.32
CA GLU A 168 10.44 -8.70 13.90
C GLU A 168 9.64 -7.64 14.65
N ALA A 169 8.31 -7.59 14.48
CA ALA A 169 7.44 -6.64 15.17
C ALA A 169 5.96 -7.03 15.02
N LEU A 170 5.10 -6.36 15.78
CA LEU A 170 3.65 -6.39 15.62
C LEU A 170 3.15 -5.00 15.25
N LEU A 171 2.18 -4.90 14.35
CA LEU A 171 1.50 -3.65 14.00
C LEU A 171 0.01 -3.75 14.37
N SER A 172 -0.47 -2.79 15.16
CA SER A 172 -1.89 -2.65 15.46
C SER A 172 -2.55 -1.62 14.54
N PHE A 173 -3.71 -1.98 14.02
CA PHE A 173 -4.49 -1.14 13.11
C PHE A 173 -6.00 -1.30 13.31
N GLU A 174 -6.79 -0.39 12.75
CA GLU A 174 -8.22 -0.58 12.49
C GLU A 174 -8.51 -0.31 11.04
N ILE A 175 -9.39 -1.11 10.44
CA ILE A 175 -9.80 -0.94 9.04
C ILE A 175 -11.32 -0.88 8.94
N PHE A 176 -11.84 0.04 8.14
CA PHE A 176 -13.26 0.12 7.80
C PHE A 176 -13.45 0.57 6.35
N LEU A 177 -14.58 0.15 5.77
CA LEU A 177 -14.96 0.44 4.41
C LEU A 177 -16.18 1.36 4.39
N THR A 178 -16.04 2.51 3.72
CA THR A 178 -17.13 3.47 3.52
C THR A 178 -17.49 3.49 2.04
N THR A 179 -18.79 3.48 1.73
CA THR A 179 -19.29 3.70 0.35
C THR A 179 -19.78 5.13 0.22
N MET A 180 -19.25 5.84 -0.78
CA MET A 180 -19.69 7.18 -1.14
C MET A 180 -20.46 7.10 -2.47
N LYS A 181 -21.64 7.72 -2.53
CA LYS A 181 -22.36 7.90 -3.78
C LYS A 181 -21.88 9.19 -4.42
N ILE A 182 -21.34 9.13 -5.64
CA ILE A 182 -21.04 10.33 -6.40
C ILE A 182 -22.35 10.79 -7.05
N GLU A 183 -22.94 11.85 -6.53
CA GLU A 183 -24.01 12.56 -7.23
C GLU A 183 -23.37 13.38 -8.38
N LYS A 184 -23.54 12.92 -9.62
CA LYS A 184 -23.19 13.74 -10.79
C LYS A 184 -24.15 14.93 -10.81
N LYS A 185 -23.67 16.12 -10.42
CA LYS A 185 -24.37 17.38 -10.71
C LYS A 185 -24.45 17.55 -12.22
N GLY A 186 -25.61 17.23 -12.79
CA GLY A 186 -25.89 17.51 -14.20
C GLY A 186 -25.90 19.02 -14.42
N TYR A 187 -24.91 19.53 -15.17
CA TYR A 187 -25.03 20.86 -15.75
C TYR A 187 -26.05 20.79 -16.88
N CYS A 188 -27.26 21.30 -16.63
CA CYS A 188 -28.23 21.58 -17.69
C CYS A 188 -27.68 22.72 -18.54
N ASN A 189 -27.11 22.40 -19.71
CA ASN A 189 -26.88 23.41 -20.75
C ASN A 189 -28.24 23.83 -21.30
N THR A 190 -28.77 24.95 -20.85
CA THR A 190 -29.84 25.66 -21.55
C THR A 190 -29.26 26.23 -22.83
N SER A 191 -29.38 25.47 -23.92
CA SER A 191 -29.24 25.99 -25.27
C SER A 191 -30.39 26.98 -25.51
N ASN A 192 -30.12 28.27 -25.38
CA ASN A 192 -30.99 29.31 -25.92
C ASN A 192 -30.96 29.22 -27.46
N SER A 193 -31.88 28.44 -28.02
CA SER A 193 -32.24 28.56 -29.42
C SER A 193 -33.01 29.87 -29.60
N GLY A 194 -32.29 30.95 -29.92
CA GLY A 194 -32.89 32.17 -30.46
C GLY A 194 -33.59 31.82 -31.77
N LYS A 195 -34.92 31.83 -31.74
CA LYS A 195 -35.77 31.83 -32.94
C LYS A 195 -35.98 33.28 -33.38
N ALA A 196 -35.71 33.47 -34.68
CA ALA A 196 -36.28 34.42 -35.63
C ALA A 196 -36.32 35.92 -35.25
#